data_AF-A0A449A4D2-F1
#
_entry.id   AF-A0A449A4D2-F1
#
_cell.length_a   1.000
_cell.length_b   1.000
_cell.length_c   1.000
_cell.angle_alpha   90.00
_cell.angle_beta   90.00
_cell.angle_gamma   90.00
#
_symmetry.space_group_name_H-M   'P 1'
#
loop_
_entity.id
_entity.type
_entity.pdbx_description
1 polymer ?
#
loop_
_entity_poly.entity_id
_entity_poly.type
_entity_poly.pdbx_seq_one_letter_code
_entity_poly.pdbx_strand_id
1 'polypeptide(L)'
;MKKKKITKAVILASAILLLGGSITAGVLLKPKNPTYISSTFYKSSEKEDTTIDRIDNIIEISQDEQPNKNIKIENNKNNKTKTTIEEKTEKKVVLGERDKKTLNDLKTKTDLKESEKEIELRKIEERLKEFQKAKEISPILKDSKQKLFYYEVKAEHFKFNKDFKNNFNYKVLEIQDKDKDEMILKIEVSDDYGNKRFYNQKFSDFITKIRIKNEIENFLSNQNIEILDQRKIKDKVNLNEYSISDFSYDDKNKSINVDSREVEITNLEFSLNKDSFSQNEQNKTRKGIILLKANLENEVNVQIEKEITWNFKTNQEYLDDIENDKNKITKKLKEIIDNKKLLPYQVNDEHFKDLKQYNLFDETINYEFVKSANVNDYQGKSSLIFKFTRGDKSKDYTFGIDTKHVAEPLEEWSTRTQRDEKWEISASSYWEAVNTHEEEEKEEDIPLLKKLWNSVKKATKKAFAKPINSIQQWFEDFRPSTVFDYGSEKAYWKSKTKDKDEEPYLTLTVKNEDKKAIYVYGLEILFFPQSDYFKENSYKIEYQKSENSQWIETTDVSTAEEKDGKNLVKAIIKNEVYAIKISFPKDKAEGLQNRSIYAVMPYIKAEKK
;
A
#
# COMPACT_ATOMS: atom_id res chain seq x y z
N MET A 1 -47.76 -12.69 -40.46
CA MET A 1 -46.93 -11.80 -41.31
C MET A 1 -46.13 -10.88 -40.41
N LYS A 2 -44.85 -10.54 -40.61
CA LYS A 2 -43.77 -11.06 -41.49
C LYS A 2 -42.48 -11.15 -40.64
N LYS A 3 -41.63 -12.18 -40.85
CA LYS A 3 -40.27 -12.22 -40.28
C LYS A 3 -39.32 -11.37 -41.15
N LYS A 4 -38.28 -10.76 -40.55
CA LYS A 4 -37.03 -10.40 -41.25
C LYS A 4 -35.81 -10.74 -40.39
N LYS A 5 -35.08 -11.78 -40.78
CA LYS A 5 -33.61 -11.86 -40.65
C LYS A 5 -33.02 -11.29 -41.94
N ILE A 6 -31.83 -10.68 -41.89
CA ILE A 6 -30.82 -10.48 -42.99
C ILE A 6 -29.81 -9.44 -42.48
N THR A 7 -28.47 -9.51 -42.63
CA THR A 7 -27.49 -10.63 -42.81
C THR A 7 -26.11 -10.12 -42.32
N LYS A 8 -25.12 -10.99 -42.06
CA LYS A 8 -23.71 -10.62 -41.84
C LYS A 8 -22.91 -10.55 -43.16
N ALA A 9 -21.97 -9.61 -43.30
CA ALA A 9 -20.70 -9.71 -44.06
C ALA A 9 -19.87 -8.42 -43.82
N VAL A 10 -18.69 -8.41 -43.18
CA VAL A 10 -17.34 -8.88 -43.59
C VAL A 10 -16.54 -7.85 -44.42
N ILE A 11 -15.42 -7.38 -43.83
CA ILE A 11 -14.10 -7.00 -44.40
C ILE A 11 -13.32 -6.24 -43.29
N LEU A 12 -12.00 -6.35 -43.11
CA LEU A 12 -11.06 -7.47 -43.27
C LEU A 12 -9.82 -7.19 -42.36
N ALA A 13 -9.03 -8.22 -42.08
CA ALA A 13 -7.74 -8.29 -41.39
C ALA A 13 -6.86 -7.01 -41.20
N SER A 14 -6.20 -6.96 -40.04
CA SER A 14 -4.75 -6.68 -39.93
C SER A 14 -4.18 -7.20 -38.61
N ALA A 15 -3.42 -8.29 -38.68
CA ALA A 15 -2.57 -8.78 -37.59
C ALA A 15 -1.52 -9.72 -38.17
N ILE A 16 -0.22 -9.46 -37.91
CA ILE A 16 0.90 -10.41 -37.75
C ILE A 16 2.24 -9.64 -37.69
N LEU A 17 3.12 -10.11 -36.78
CA LEU A 17 4.57 -9.80 -36.66
C LEU A 17 5.05 -8.34 -36.62
N LEU A 18 5.69 -7.97 -35.52
CA LEU A 18 7.16 -8.04 -35.48
C LEU A 18 7.68 -8.30 -34.06
N LEU A 19 8.77 -9.06 -33.94
CA LEU A 19 9.48 -9.35 -32.69
C LEU A 19 10.62 -8.35 -32.53
N GLY A 20 10.72 -7.70 -31.36
CA GLY A 20 11.82 -6.78 -31.02
C GLY A 20 12.46 -7.17 -29.69
N GLY A 21 13.55 -7.94 -29.75
CA GLY A 21 14.26 -8.41 -28.55
C GLY A 21 15.24 -7.38 -28.00
N SER A 22 15.29 -7.22 -26.67
CA SER A 22 16.25 -6.38 -25.96
C SER A 22 17.54 -7.16 -25.64
N ILE A 23 18.69 -6.66 -26.08
CA ILE A 23 20.02 -7.14 -25.65
C ILE A 23 20.90 -5.94 -25.31
N THR A 24 21.15 -5.74 -24.02
CA THR A 24 22.14 -4.78 -23.50
C THR A 24 23.50 -5.46 -23.36
N ALA A 25 24.52 -4.97 -24.07
CA ALA A 25 25.88 -5.52 -24.00
C ALA A 25 26.61 -5.05 -22.72
N GLY A 26 26.71 -5.92 -21.72
CA GLY A 26 27.55 -5.71 -20.53
C GLY A 26 28.93 -6.35 -20.67
N VAL A 27 30.00 -5.55 -20.75
CA VAL A 27 31.38 -6.03 -20.79
C VAL A 27 31.91 -6.21 -19.37
N LEU A 28 32.45 -7.39 -19.04
CA LEU A 28 33.21 -7.64 -17.80
C LEU A 28 34.36 -8.63 -18.06
N LEU A 29 35.44 -8.48 -17.27
CA LEU A 29 36.79 -8.92 -17.64
C LEU A 29 37.27 -10.17 -16.88
N LYS A 30 38.20 -10.92 -17.48
CA LYS A 30 38.91 -12.06 -16.85
C LYS A 30 40.28 -11.64 -16.26
N PRO A 31 40.56 -12.01 -15.00
CA PRO A 31 41.87 -12.49 -14.55
C PRO A 31 41.81 -14.03 -14.35
N LYS A 32 42.73 -14.89 -14.81
CA LYS A 32 44.19 -15.01 -14.59
C LYS A 32 44.60 -15.36 -13.15
N ASN A 33 45.11 -16.59 -12.99
CA ASN A 33 45.83 -17.07 -11.79
C ASN A 33 47.12 -16.27 -11.55
N PRO A 34 47.67 -16.34 -10.33
CA PRO A 34 49.08 -16.75 -10.22
C PRO A 34 49.40 -17.79 -9.12
N THR A 35 50.48 -18.51 -9.45
CA THR A 35 51.14 -19.68 -8.87
C THR A 35 52.00 -19.41 -7.61
N TYR A 36 51.90 -20.28 -6.58
CA TYR A 36 52.93 -20.70 -5.56
C TYR A 36 53.69 -19.66 -4.67
N ILE A 37 54.08 -20.08 -3.44
CA ILE A 37 55.47 -20.43 -2.97
C ILE A 37 55.55 -20.45 -1.42
N SER A 38 56.18 -21.50 -0.84
CA SER A 38 56.98 -21.52 0.43
C SER A 38 57.44 -22.97 0.73
N SER A 39 58.72 -23.33 0.57
CA SER A 39 59.83 -23.31 1.58
C SER A 39 59.62 -24.25 2.78
N THR A 40 60.25 -25.42 2.98
CA THR A 40 61.68 -25.88 2.99
C THR A 40 62.44 -25.69 4.32
N PHE A 41 63.31 -26.67 4.65
CA PHE A 41 64.23 -26.80 5.81
C PHE A 41 63.60 -27.35 7.12
N TYR A 42 64.29 -28.14 7.97
CA TYR A 42 65.69 -28.62 7.95
C TYR A 42 65.89 -29.94 8.78
N LYS A 43 66.92 -30.76 8.42
CA LYS A 43 67.78 -31.65 9.27
C LYS A 43 67.11 -32.77 10.13
N SER A 44 67.39 -34.07 9.92
CA SER A 44 68.61 -34.90 10.26
C SER A 44 68.59 -35.45 11.71
N SER A 45 69.07 -36.65 12.07
CA SER A 45 69.96 -37.65 11.41
C SER A 45 69.81 -39.08 12.02
N GLU A 46 70.52 -40.07 11.44
CA GLU A 46 71.39 -41.13 12.06
C GLU A 46 71.48 -41.22 13.62
N LYS A 47 71.82 -42.33 14.33
CA LYS A 47 72.31 -43.74 14.12
C LYS A 47 72.44 -44.44 15.52
N GLU A 48 72.63 -45.75 15.79
CA GLU A 48 72.40 -47.06 15.11
C GLU A 48 72.61 -48.27 16.10
N ASP A 49 71.86 -49.37 15.94
CA ASP A 49 72.13 -50.80 16.33
C ASP A 49 72.29 -51.31 17.81
N THR A 50 72.17 -52.64 17.97
CA THR A 50 72.60 -53.58 19.05
C THR A 50 71.84 -53.77 20.39
N THR A 51 71.06 -54.88 20.44
CA THR A 51 70.99 -55.97 21.45
C THR A 51 71.20 -55.80 22.97
N ILE A 52 70.22 -56.38 23.70
CA ILE A 52 70.30 -57.11 25.01
C ILE A 52 70.58 -56.27 26.27
N ASP A 53 69.57 -56.17 27.14
CA ASP A 53 69.64 -56.86 28.44
C ASP A 53 68.25 -57.28 28.97
N ARG A 54 68.21 -58.05 30.07
CA ARG A 54 66.97 -58.58 30.70
C ARG A 54 66.84 -58.18 32.18
N ILE A 55 65.59 -58.26 32.66
CA ILE A 55 65.12 -58.07 34.06
C ILE A 55 64.96 -56.60 34.46
N ASP A 56 63.69 -56.14 34.42
CA ASP A 56 63.13 -55.04 35.28
C ASP A 56 61.63 -54.78 34.99
N ASN A 57 61.09 -55.32 33.89
CA ASN A 57 59.69 -55.15 33.44
C ASN A 57 58.59 -55.76 34.36
N ILE A 58 58.41 -55.19 35.55
CA ILE A 58 57.13 -55.24 36.31
C ILE A 58 56.68 -53.84 36.74
N ILE A 59 57.58 -52.86 36.97
CA ILE A 59 57.21 -51.50 37.42
C ILE A 59 58.00 -50.41 36.70
N GLU A 60 57.67 -50.14 35.43
CA GLU A 60 57.49 -48.80 34.82
C GLU A 60 57.39 -48.90 33.28
N ILE A 61 56.30 -48.40 32.70
CA ILE A 61 56.20 -48.10 31.25
C ILE A 61 55.46 -46.78 31.09
N SER A 62 56.20 -45.72 30.77
CA SER A 62 55.65 -44.42 30.37
C SER A 62 56.72 -43.53 29.72
N GLN A 63 57.27 -43.91 28.56
CA GLN A 63 57.66 -42.95 27.52
C GLN A 63 58.02 -43.58 26.15
N ASP A 64 57.34 -43.07 25.12
CA ASP A 64 57.78 -42.66 23.77
C ASP A 64 58.38 -43.58 22.66
N GLU A 65 58.17 -43.04 21.45
CA GLU A 65 58.75 -43.27 20.11
C GLU A 65 58.38 -44.49 19.23
N GLN A 66 58.68 -44.34 17.92
CA GLN A 66 58.12 -45.08 16.77
C GLN A 66 59.10 -46.11 16.17
N PRO A 67 58.66 -46.87 15.15
CA PRO A 67 59.36 -46.74 13.86
C PRO A 67 58.51 -46.85 12.57
N ASN A 68 59.18 -46.55 11.45
CA ASN A 68 58.81 -46.83 10.05
C ASN A 68 59.38 -48.22 9.62
N LYS A 69 59.09 -48.89 8.49
CA LYS A 69 58.32 -48.70 7.22
C LYS A 69 58.07 -50.12 6.62
N ASN A 70 57.58 -50.44 5.41
CA ASN A 70 57.20 -49.77 4.14
C ASN A 70 55.75 -50.24 3.76
N ILE A 71 55.24 -50.68 2.59
CA ILE A 71 55.64 -50.98 1.18
C ILE A 71 54.52 -50.50 0.21
N LYS A 72 54.92 -50.26 -1.05
CA LYS A 72 54.20 -49.79 -2.26
C LYS A 72 52.70 -50.16 -2.45
N ILE A 73 51.89 -49.12 -2.67
CA ILE A 73 51.13 -48.79 -3.91
C ILE A 73 50.62 -49.96 -4.78
N GLU A 74 49.29 -50.05 -4.99
CA GLU A 74 48.66 -49.99 -6.34
C GLU A 74 47.16 -49.60 -6.31
N ASN A 75 46.44 -49.73 -7.44
CA ASN A 75 45.28 -48.87 -7.82
C ASN A 75 43.85 -49.36 -7.47
N ASN A 76 42.90 -48.41 -7.60
CA ASN A 76 41.46 -48.51 -7.93
C ASN A 76 40.36 -48.59 -6.84
N LYS A 77 39.42 -47.62 -6.98
CA LYS A 77 37.96 -47.63 -6.72
C LYS A 77 37.38 -47.93 -5.32
N ASN A 78 36.53 -47.00 -4.89
CA ASN A 78 35.35 -47.14 -4.01
C ASN A 78 35.44 -48.09 -2.81
N ASN A 79 35.64 -47.53 -1.62
CA ASN A 79 34.89 -48.00 -0.44
C ASN A 79 34.77 -46.95 0.66
N LYS A 80 33.82 -47.15 1.59
CA LYS A 80 33.60 -46.26 2.74
C LYS A 80 34.79 -46.31 3.71
N THR A 81 35.46 -45.19 3.95
CA THR A 81 36.38 -45.02 5.08
C THR A 81 35.60 -45.00 6.39
N LYS A 82 35.40 -46.18 6.99
CA LYS A 82 34.99 -46.30 8.39
C LYS A 82 36.21 -46.03 9.26
N THR A 83 36.36 -44.81 9.75
CA THR A 83 37.45 -44.44 10.66
C THR A 83 37.27 -45.14 12.01
N THR A 84 37.83 -46.33 12.14
CA THR A 84 37.94 -47.01 13.44
C THR A 84 38.98 -46.27 14.28
N ILE A 85 38.52 -45.34 15.10
CA ILE A 85 39.34 -44.80 16.19
C ILE A 85 39.49 -45.92 17.22
N GLU A 86 40.61 -46.63 17.18
CA GLU A 86 41.03 -47.47 18.30
C GLU A 86 41.50 -46.55 19.44
N GLU A 87 40.57 -46.15 20.29
CA GLU A 87 40.90 -45.52 21.56
C GLU A 87 41.77 -46.49 22.37
N LYS A 88 43.07 -46.18 22.48
CA LYS A 88 43.96 -46.83 23.45
C LYS A 88 43.44 -46.54 24.85
N THR A 89 42.63 -47.45 25.38
CA THR A 89 42.20 -47.41 26.78
C THR A 89 43.43 -47.52 27.67
N GLU A 90 43.80 -46.43 28.35
CA GLU A 90 44.90 -46.42 29.31
C GLU A 90 44.53 -47.27 30.53
N LYS A 91 44.93 -48.55 30.53
CA LYS A 91 44.67 -49.50 31.62
C LYS A 91 45.64 -49.26 32.78
N LYS A 92 45.55 -48.07 33.39
CA LYS A 92 46.39 -47.65 34.52
C LYS A 92 46.04 -48.47 35.76
N VAL A 93 47.01 -49.24 36.25
CA VAL A 93 46.96 -49.95 37.53
C VAL A 93 47.67 -49.10 38.59
N VAL A 94 47.09 -49.02 39.80
CA VAL A 94 47.65 -48.30 40.94
C VAL A 94 47.69 -49.25 42.13
N LEU A 95 48.90 -49.52 42.65
CA LEU A 95 49.11 -50.40 43.79
C LEU A 95 48.49 -49.83 45.08
N GLY A 96 47.84 -50.70 45.87
CA GLY A 96 47.27 -50.38 47.17
C GLY A 96 48.33 -50.17 48.24
N GLU A 97 47.99 -49.47 49.31
CA GLU A 97 48.93 -49.18 50.41
C GLU A 97 49.40 -50.45 51.13
N ARG A 98 48.57 -51.50 51.19
CA ARG A 98 48.95 -52.79 51.79
C ARG A 98 50.08 -53.44 50.99
N ASP A 99 49.90 -53.64 49.69
CA ASP A 99 50.92 -54.28 48.86
C ASP A 99 52.16 -53.39 48.66
N LYS A 100 52.00 -52.05 48.58
CA LYS A 100 53.14 -51.10 48.66
C LYS A 100 53.93 -51.27 49.95
N LYS A 101 53.25 -51.36 51.10
CA LYS A 101 53.90 -51.56 52.40
C LYS A 101 54.59 -52.92 52.45
N THR A 102 53.93 -54.00 52.05
CA THR A 102 54.55 -55.33 52.02
C THR A 102 55.78 -55.35 51.11
N LEU A 103 55.74 -54.71 49.93
CA LEU A 103 56.88 -54.60 49.02
C LEU A 103 58.05 -53.82 49.67
N ASN A 104 57.77 -52.75 50.41
CA ASN A 104 58.80 -51.98 51.13
C ASN A 104 59.33 -52.73 52.37
N ASP A 105 58.48 -53.40 53.14
CA ASP A 105 58.87 -54.27 54.26
C ASP A 105 59.78 -55.41 53.79
N LEU A 106 59.49 -56.02 52.62
CA LEU A 106 60.32 -57.05 51.99
C LEU A 106 61.70 -56.51 51.54
N LYS A 107 61.74 -55.29 51.00
CA LYS A 107 62.98 -54.59 50.62
C LYS A 107 63.84 -54.17 51.82
N THR A 108 63.24 -53.89 52.98
CA THR A 108 63.94 -53.29 54.13
C THR A 108 64.28 -54.25 55.27
N LYS A 109 63.55 -55.34 55.46
CA LYS A 109 63.85 -56.34 56.51
C LYS A 109 65.04 -57.23 56.10
N THR A 110 66.11 -57.19 56.89
CA THR A 110 67.29 -58.08 56.77
C THR A 110 67.02 -59.51 57.25
N ASP A 111 66.09 -59.68 58.18
CA ASP A 111 66.02 -60.89 59.02
C ASP A 111 65.05 -61.97 58.48
N LEU A 112 64.40 -61.70 57.35
CA LEU A 112 63.57 -62.65 56.59
C LEU A 112 64.44 -63.45 55.63
N LYS A 113 64.27 -64.78 55.58
CA LYS A 113 65.03 -65.63 54.65
C LYS A 113 64.62 -65.36 53.21
N GLU A 114 65.57 -65.49 52.29
CA GLU A 114 65.38 -65.32 50.83
C GLU A 114 64.09 -66.00 50.32
N SER A 115 63.89 -67.25 50.70
CA SER A 115 62.73 -68.07 50.33
C SER A 115 61.40 -67.55 50.87
N GLU A 116 61.38 -66.93 52.04
CA GLU A 116 60.18 -66.35 52.65
C GLU A 116 59.80 -65.05 51.93
N LYS A 117 60.80 -64.27 51.50
CA LYS A 117 60.59 -63.08 50.66
C LYS A 117 60.06 -63.45 49.28
N GLU A 118 60.63 -64.47 48.64
CA GLU A 118 60.19 -64.94 47.32
C GLU A 118 58.74 -65.44 47.34
N ILE A 119 58.34 -66.15 48.40
CA ILE A 119 56.96 -66.63 48.59
C ILE A 119 55.97 -65.45 48.70
N GLU A 120 56.26 -64.41 49.50
CA GLU A 120 55.37 -63.24 49.58
C GLU A 120 55.37 -62.40 48.30
N LEU A 121 56.51 -62.25 47.63
CA LEU A 121 56.57 -61.57 46.32
C LEU A 121 55.71 -62.31 45.28
N ARG A 122 55.80 -63.64 45.23
CA ARG A 122 54.99 -64.48 44.34
C ARG A 122 53.49 -64.37 44.65
N LYS A 123 53.10 -64.29 45.93
CA LYS A 123 51.71 -64.02 46.35
C LYS A 123 51.23 -62.62 45.94
N ILE A 124 52.09 -61.60 45.93
CA ILE A 124 51.75 -60.27 45.38
C ILE A 124 51.56 -60.38 43.87
N GLU A 125 52.51 -60.99 43.15
CA GLU A 125 52.43 -61.17 41.70
C GLU A 125 51.19 -61.96 41.25
N GLU A 126 50.85 -63.06 41.92
CA GLU A 126 49.70 -63.90 41.58
C GLU A 126 48.38 -63.13 41.78
N ARG A 127 48.24 -62.38 42.89
CA ARG A 127 47.10 -61.49 43.12
C ARG A 127 47.02 -60.37 42.08
N LEU A 128 48.14 -59.76 41.70
CA LEU A 128 48.16 -58.74 40.63
C LEU A 128 47.86 -59.32 39.25
N LYS A 129 48.31 -60.55 38.95
CA LYS A 129 47.96 -61.28 37.71
C LYS A 129 46.49 -61.69 37.70
N GLU A 130 45.85 -61.88 38.85
CA GLU A 130 44.40 -62.09 38.96
C GLU A 130 43.62 -60.78 38.84
N PHE A 131 44.09 -59.70 39.45
CA PHE A 131 43.52 -58.36 39.33
C PHE A 131 43.61 -57.79 37.90
N GLN A 132 44.68 -58.10 37.16
CA GLN A 132 44.78 -57.82 35.73
C GLN A 132 43.79 -58.65 34.88
N LYS A 133 43.36 -59.82 35.37
CA LYS A 133 42.28 -60.62 34.77
C LYS A 133 40.87 -60.18 35.22
N ALA A 134 40.75 -59.16 36.08
CA ALA A 134 39.45 -58.59 36.43
C ALA A 134 38.68 -58.20 35.16
N LYS A 135 37.45 -58.71 35.05
CA LYS A 135 36.64 -58.55 33.85
C LYS A 135 36.14 -57.11 33.72
N GLU A 136 36.19 -56.59 32.49
CA GLU A 136 35.54 -55.33 32.11
C GLU A 136 34.03 -55.62 31.98
N ILE A 137 33.22 -54.91 32.77
CA ILE A 137 31.80 -55.20 33.02
C ILE A 137 30.99 -53.92 32.80
N SER A 138 30.02 -53.97 31.91
CA SER A 138 29.05 -52.90 31.73
C SER A 138 28.22 -52.70 33.02
N PRO A 139 28.19 -51.49 33.61
CA PRO A 139 27.25 -51.17 34.65
C PRO A 139 25.83 -51.07 34.08
N ILE A 140 24.84 -51.22 34.94
CA ILE A 140 23.41 -51.02 34.65
C ILE A 140 22.85 -49.94 35.58
N LEU A 141 21.75 -49.30 35.18
CA LEU A 141 21.08 -48.33 36.04
C LEU A 141 20.43 -49.00 37.27
N LYS A 142 20.37 -48.25 38.38
CA LYS A 142 19.68 -48.65 39.60
C LYS A 142 18.16 -48.47 39.44
N ASP A 143 17.48 -49.60 39.25
CA ASP A 143 16.05 -49.80 39.54
C ASP A 143 15.09 -48.81 38.85
N SER A 144 15.52 -48.25 37.73
CA SER A 144 14.79 -47.26 36.95
C SER A 144 13.80 -47.92 35.99
N LYS A 145 12.49 -47.83 36.30
CA LYS A 145 11.39 -48.29 35.41
C LYS A 145 11.26 -47.49 34.10
N GLN A 146 11.95 -46.37 34.00
CA GLN A 146 12.01 -45.45 32.86
C GLN A 146 13.47 -45.03 32.65
N LYS A 147 13.81 -44.54 31.46
CA LYS A 147 15.16 -44.03 31.18
C LYS A 147 15.40 -42.68 31.89
N LEU A 148 16.64 -42.46 32.33
CA LEU A 148 17.08 -41.15 32.83
C LEU A 148 17.36 -40.20 31.67
N PHE A 149 17.14 -38.90 31.87
CA PHE A 149 17.61 -37.86 30.96
C PHE A 149 19.12 -37.62 31.14
N TYR A 150 19.83 -37.21 30.09
CA TYR A 150 21.28 -37.01 30.12
C TYR A 150 21.81 -36.16 31.29
N TYR A 151 21.06 -35.12 31.68
CA TYR A 151 21.39 -34.22 32.79
C TYR A 151 21.19 -34.87 34.18
N GLU A 152 20.31 -35.87 34.28
CA GLU A 152 20.09 -36.65 35.51
C GLU A 152 21.11 -37.77 35.70
N VAL A 153 21.85 -38.18 34.67
CA VAL A 153 22.78 -39.31 34.78
C VAL A 153 23.97 -38.92 35.66
N LYS A 154 24.10 -39.60 36.80
CA LYS A 154 25.17 -39.41 37.80
C LYS A 154 25.86 -40.74 38.12
N ALA A 155 27.08 -40.66 38.66
CA ALA A 155 27.86 -41.85 39.01
C ALA A 155 27.16 -42.75 40.04
N GLU A 156 26.41 -42.17 40.99
CA GLU A 156 25.65 -42.95 41.98
C GLU A 156 24.44 -43.70 41.40
N HIS A 157 24.00 -43.42 40.16
CA HIS A 157 22.86 -44.10 39.53
C HIS A 157 23.21 -45.47 38.94
N PHE A 158 24.50 -45.83 38.90
CA PHE A 158 24.97 -47.10 38.34
C PHE A 158 25.18 -48.18 39.42
N LYS A 159 24.83 -49.42 39.09
CA LYS A 159 25.18 -50.65 39.83
C LYS A 159 25.83 -51.67 38.90
N PHE A 160 26.64 -52.55 39.47
CA PHE A 160 27.20 -53.72 38.79
C PHE A 160 26.43 -54.95 39.23
N ASN A 161 26.32 -55.98 38.38
CA ASN A 161 25.66 -57.21 38.77
C ASN A 161 26.49 -57.96 39.84
N LYS A 162 25.83 -58.55 40.84
CA LYS A 162 26.48 -59.29 41.93
C LYS A 162 26.84 -60.74 41.59
N ASP A 163 26.35 -61.26 40.45
CA ASP A 163 26.58 -62.65 40.03
C ASP A 163 28.04 -62.95 39.61
N PHE A 164 28.90 -61.93 39.49
CA PHE A 164 30.32 -62.10 39.22
C PHE A 164 31.04 -62.54 40.50
N LYS A 165 31.43 -63.82 40.56
CA LYS A 165 32.09 -64.50 41.71
C LYS A 165 33.55 -64.05 41.98
N ASN A 166 33.83 -62.76 41.92
CA ASN A 166 35.16 -62.20 42.10
C ASN A 166 35.16 -61.22 43.27
N ASN A 167 36.22 -61.22 44.09
CA ASN A 167 36.38 -60.32 45.24
C ASN A 167 36.80 -58.89 44.81
N PHE A 168 36.08 -58.31 43.84
CA PHE A 168 36.39 -57.01 43.25
C PHE A 168 35.21 -56.04 43.41
N ASN A 169 35.49 -54.85 43.93
CA ASN A 169 34.56 -53.76 44.12
C ASN A 169 34.62 -52.82 42.91
N TYR A 170 33.48 -52.60 42.25
CA TYR A 170 33.35 -51.80 41.03
C TYR A 170 32.58 -50.50 41.31
N LYS A 171 33.08 -49.37 40.81
CA LYS A 171 32.48 -48.03 41.00
C LYS A 171 32.65 -47.17 39.76
N VAL A 172 31.57 -46.52 39.30
CA VAL A 172 31.67 -45.40 38.33
C VAL A 172 32.22 -44.18 39.06
N LEU A 173 33.26 -43.55 38.52
CA LEU A 173 33.86 -42.32 39.05
C LEU A 173 33.42 -41.06 38.30
N GLU A 174 33.35 -41.15 36.98
CA GLU A 174 33.23 -40.00 36.07
C GLU A 174 32.34 -40.37 34.89
N ILE A 175 31.63 -39.38 34.35
CA ILE A 175 30.78 -39.51 33.17
C ILE A 175 31.20 -38.43 32.19
N GLN A 176 31.78 -38.85 31.08
CA GLN A 176 32.20 -37.99 29.98
C GLN A 176 31.17 -38.09 28.83
N ASP A 177 31.20 -37.12 27.91
CA ASP A 177 30.35 -37.11 26.70
C ASP A 177 28.83 -37.13 26.95
N LYS A 178 28.35 -36.45 28.01
CA LYS A 178 26.91 -36.42 28.37
C LYS A 178 25.95 -35.98 27.26
N ASP A 179 26.40 -35.15 26.33
CA ASP A 179 25.58 -34.59 25.25
C ASP A 179 25.54 -35.49 23.99
N LYS A 180 26.31 -36.58 23.94
CA LYS A 180 26.35 -37.54 22.81
C LYS A 180 25.33 -38.67 22.99
N ASP A 181 25.15 -39.49 21.96
CA ASP A 181 24.30 -40.69 22.02
C ASP A 181 24.95 -41.90 22.72
N GLU A 182 26.26 -41.82 22.99
CA GLU A 182 26.99 -42.74 23.87
C GLU A 182 27.77 -41.91 24.92
N MET A 183 27.48 -42.12 26.21
CA MET A 183 28.30 -41.63 27.31
C MET A 183 29.50 -42.55 27.54
N ILE A 184 30.60 -41.97 27.99
CA ILE A 184 31.78 -42.72 28.43
C ILE A 184 31.81 -42.73 29.97
N LEU A 185 31.63 -43.90 30.56
CA LEU A 185 31.68 -44.13 32.00
C LEU A 185 33.10 -44.57 32.39
N LYS A 186 33.74 -43.79 33.26
CA LYS A 186 35.06 -44.12 33.82
C LYS A 186 34.87 -44.98 35.07
N ILE A 187 35.34 -46.23 35.03
CA ILE A 187 35.08 -47.22 36.07
C ILE A 187 36.38 -47.53 36.81
N GLU A 188 36.30 -47.46 38.14
CA GLU A 188 37.29 -48.00 39.06
C GLU A 188 36.92 -49.44 39.43
N VAL A 189 37.87 -50.35 39.26
CA VAL A 189 37.87 -51.67 39.91
C VAL A 189 38.85 -51.62 41.07
N SER A 190 38.51 -52.25 42.20
CA SER A 190 39.39 -52.37 43.36
C SER A 190 39.28 -53.73 44.04
N ASP A 191 40.35 -54.17 44.71
CA ASP A 191 40.39 -55.42 45.49
C ASP A 191 40.44 -55.15 47.02
N ASP A 192 40.38 -56.22 47.82
CA ASP A 192 40.47 -56.16 49.28
C ASP A 192 41.86 -55.68 49.81
N TYR A 193 42.86 -55.53 48.94
CA TYR A 193 44.18 -55.01 49.27
C TYR A 193 44.34 -53.50 48.94
N GLY A 194 43.34 -52.92 48.28
CA GLY A 194 43.31 -51.51 47.86
C GLY A 194 44.00 -51.25 46.53
N ASN A 195 44.36 -52.28 45.76
CA ASN A 195 44.81 -52.12 44.39
C ASN A 195 43.66 -51.57 43.55
N LYS A 196 43.96 -50.71 42.56
CA LYS A 196 42.97 -50.04 41.70
C LYS A 196 43.33 -50.18 40.23
N ARG A 197 42.32 -50.32 39.37
CA ARG A 197 42.43 -50.29 37.91
C ARG A 197 41.31 -49.45 37.34
N PHE A 198 41.63 -48.69 36.30
CA PHE A 198 40.66 -47.88 35.57
C PHE A 198 40.41 -48.43 34.17
N TYR A 199 39.17 -48.29 33.69
CA TYR A 199 38.81 -48.47 32.30
C TYR A 199 37.61 -47.59 31.92
N ASN A 200 37.47 -47.32 30.63
CA ASN A 200 36.33 -46.60 30.07
C ASN A 200 35.32 -47.59 29.48
N GLN A 201 34.03 -47.34 29.72
CA GLN A 201 32.94 -48.18 29.24
C GLN A 201 31.86 -47.31 28.59
N LYS A 202 31.49 -47.64 27.35
CA LYS A 202 30.38 -46.97 26.66
C LYS A 202 29.04 -47.37 27.26
N PHE A 203 28.13 -46.41 27.35
CA PHE A 203 26.76 -46.58 27.83
C PHE A 203 25.79 -45.72 27.02
N SER A 204 24.64 -46.25 26.64
CA SER A 204 23.66 -45.61 25.73
C SER A 204 22.19 -45.79 26.17
N ASP A 205 21.94 -46.37 27.36
CA ASP A 205 20.57 -46.60 27.85
C ASP A 205 20.03 -45.41 28.68
N PHE A 206 19.96 -44.25 28.04
CA PHE A 206 19.44 -42.99 28.60
C PHE A 206 18.75 -42.17 27.49
N ILE A 207 18.09 -41.07 27.86
CA ILE A 207 17.46 -40.14 26.92
C ILE A 207 18.47 -39.02 26.62
N THR A 208 18.94 -38.97 25.37
CA THR A 208 20.04 -38.10 24.92
C THR A 208 19.58 -36.65 24.72
N LYS A 209 20.52 -35.70 24.76
CA LYS A 209 20.21 -34.28 24.51
C LYS A 209 19.63 -34.06 23.09
N ILE A 210 20.11 -34.84 22.12
CA ILE A 210 19.61 -34.88 20.74
C ILE A 210 18.19 -35.45 20.70
N ARG A 211 17.90 -36.54 21.43
CA ARG A 211 16.54 -37.11 21.52
C ARG A 211 15.51 -36.09 22.01
N ILE A 212 15.83 -35.33 23.06
CA ILE A 212 14.96 -34.26 23.59
C ILE A 212 14.81 -33.13 22.56
N LYS A 213 15.92 -32.65 21.99
CA LYS A 213 15.90 -31.59 20.96
C LYS A 213 14.98 -31.97 19.79
N ASN A 214 15.08 -33.18 19.26
CA ASN A 214 14.28 -33.62 18.12
C ASN A 214 12.77 -33.64 18.44
N GLU A 215 12.37 -34.01 19.67
CA GLU A 215 10.95 -33.98 20.06
C GLU A 215 10.44 -32.55 20.30
N ILE A 216 11.30 -31.60 20.69
CA ILE A 216 10.96 -30.17 20.70
C ILE A 216 10.81 -29.66 19.26
N GLU A 217 11.70 -30.02 18.34
CA GLU A 217 11.58 -29.65 16.91
C GLU A 217 10.29 -30.22 16.29
N ASN A 218 9.92 -31.46 16.61
CA ASN A 218 8.63 -32.05 16.25
C ASN A 218 7.45 -31.27 16.85
N PHE A 219 7.49 -31.00 18.15
CA PHE A 219 6.44 -30.26 18.87
C PHE A 219 6.22 -28.88 18.27
N LEU A 220 7.28 -28.10 18.04
CA LEU A 220 7.22 -26.77 17.42
C LEU A 220 6.72 -26.85 15.97
N SER A 221 7.16 -27.85 15.19
CA SER A 221 6.72 -28.03 13.80
C SER A 221 5.23 -28.32 13.69
N ASN A 222 4.69 -29.08 14.65
CA ASN A 222 3.28 -29.47 14.72
C ASN A 222 2.34 -28.37 15.24
N GLN A 223 2.86 -27.26 15.77
CA GLN A 223 2.02 -26.16 16.26
C GLN A 223 1.16 -25.57 15.13
N ASN A 224 -0.14 -25.40 15.35
CA ASN A 224 -0.95 -24.66 14.40
C ASN A 224 -0.72 -23.14 14.57
N ILE A 225 -0.48 -22.44 13.45
CA ILE A 225 -0.38 -20.98 13.42
C ILE A 225 -1.23 -20.49 12.26
N GLU A 226 -2.25 -19.71 12.56
CA GLU A 226 -3.18 -19.17 11.57
C GLU A 226 -3.31 -17.66 11.75
N ILE A 227 -3.44 -16.91 10.67
CA ILE A 227 -3.84 -15.50 10.76
C ILE A 227 -5.31 -15.40 11.17
N LEU A 228 -5.62 -14.51 12.11
CA LEU A 228 -6.99 -14.33 12.62
C LEU A 228 -7.97 -14.01 11.47
N ASP A 229 -9.14 -14.65 11.46
CA ASP A 229 -10.13 -14.51 10.38
C ASP A 229 -10.97 -13.23 10.51
N GLN A 230 -10.29 -12.09 10.44
CA GLN A 230 -10.87 -10.76 10.39
C GLN A 230 -10.31 -10.04 9.17
N ARG A 231 -11.18 -9.49 8.30
CA ARG A 231 -10.74 -8.78 7.08
C ARG A 231 -9.76 -7.65 7.38
N LYS A 232 -10.00 -6.87 8.44
CA LYS A 232 -9.10 -5.81 8.91
C LYS A 232 -7.68 -6.28 9.25
N ILE A 233 -7.49 -7.57 9.50
CA ILE A 233 -6.20 -8.21 9.76
C ILE A 233 -5.65 -8.84 8.48
N LYS A 234 -6.40 -9.76 7.84
CA LYS A 234 -5.98 -10.46 6.60
C LYS A 234 -5.65 -9.50 5.45
N ASP A 235 -6.40 -8.42 5.34
CA ASP A 235 -6.36 -7.48 4.22
C ASP A 235 -5.66 -6.15 4.57
N LYS A 236 -4.80 -6.13 5.60
CA LYS A 236 -3.97 -4.96 6.00
C LYS A 236 -3.30 -4.27 4.81
N VAL A 237 -3.20 -2.95 4.85
CA VAL A 237 -2.82 -2.15 3.67
C VAL A 237 -1.37 -2.43 3.28
N ASN A 238 -0.49 -2.53 4.28
CA ASN A 238 0.94 -2.77 4.09
C ASN A 238 1.42 -4.02 4.87
N LEU A 239 2.47 -4.68 4.40
CA LEU A 239 2.99 -5.91 5.01
C LEU A 239 3.74 -5.67 6.33
N ASN A 240 4.29 -4.49 6.54
CA ASN A 240 4.99 -4.13 7.78
C ASN A 240 4.04 -3.86 8.97
N GLU A 241 2.75 -3.66 8.71
CA GLU A 241 1.67 -3.47 9.70
C GLU A 241 1.32 -4.76 10.48
N TYR A 242 1.85 -5.92 10.09
CA TYR A 242 1.65 -7.16 10.82
C TYR A 242 2.40 -7.19 12.17
N SER A 243 1.77 -7.83 13.14
CA SER A 243 2.11 -7.92 14.55
C SER A 243 1.78 -9.31 15.08
N ILE A 244 2.41 -9.72 16.20
CA ILE A 244 2.19 -11.06 16.78
C ILE A 244 0.70 -11.30 17.09
N SER A 245 -0.02 -10.27 17.55
CA SER A 245 -1.45 -10.28 17.86
C SER A 245 -2.39 -10.43 16.64
N ASP A 246 -1.87 -10.45 15.41
CA ASP A 246 -2.65 -10.78 14.21
C ASP A 246 -2.80 -12.30 13.98
N PHE A 247 -2.06 -13.12 14.74
CA PHE A 247 -1.97 -14.57 14.56
C PHE A 247 -2.49 -15.33 15.79
N SER A 248 -3.24 -16.39 15.53
CA SER A 248 -3.62 -17.40 16.51
C SER A 248 -2.52 -18.43 16.66
N TYR A 249 -2.22 -18.79 17.91
CA TYR A 249 -1.22 -19.78 18.31
C TYR A 249 -1.73 -20.49 19.57
N ASP A 250 -1.48 -21.79 19.73
CA ASP A 250 -1.89 -22.54 20.92
C ASP A 250 -0.75 -22.63 21.94
N ASP A 251 -0.75 -21.70 22.91
CA ASP A 251 0.29 -21.59 23.94
C ASP A 251 0.10 -22.55 25.14
N LYS A 252 -0.97 -23.35 25.14
CA LYS A 252 -1.42 -24.14 26.31
C LYS A 252 -0.57 -25.37 26.57
N ASN A 253 -0.05 -26.01 25.53
CA ASN A 253 0.69 -27.25 25.62
C ASN A 253 2.18 -26.96 25.92
N LYS A 254 2.50 -26.63 27.17
CA LYS A 254 3.88 -26.31 27.59
C LYS A 254 4.71 -27.53 28.01
N SER A 255 4.31 -28.73 27.61
CA SER A 255 5.06 -29.95 27.86
C SER A 255 5.06 -30.90 26.66
N ILE A 256 6.10 -31.73 26.60
CA ILE A 256 6.26 -32.81 25.60
C ILE A 256 6.49 -34.14 26.30
N ASN A 257 6.11 -35.25 25.66
CA ASN A 257 6.44 -36.58 26.15
C ASN A 257 7.64 -37.16 25.41
N VAL A 258 8.72 -37.43 26.13
CA VAL A 258 9.93 -38.08 25.62
C VAL A 258 10.07 -39.42 26.32
N ASP A 259 9.93 -40.50 25.55
CA ASP A 259 10.09 -41.90 26.00
C ASP A 259 9.30 -42.23 27.30
N SER A 260 8.02 -41.85 27.34
CA SER A 260 7.09 -41.99 28.48
C SER A 260 7.36 -41.08 29.69
N ARG A 261 8.16 -40.03 29.53
CA ARG A 261 8.40 -38.99 30.55
C ARG A 261 8.01 -37.61 30.04
N GLU A 262 7.40 -36.82 30.90
CA GLU A 262 7.03 -35.44 30.59
C GLU A 262 8.25 -34.51 30.76
N VAL A 263 8.38 -33.53 29.87
CA VAL A 263 9.40 -32.48 29.88
C VAL A 263 8.71 -31.13 29.68
N GLU A 264 8.88 -30.21 30.63
CA GLU A 264 8.28 -28.87 30.59
C GLU A 264 9.14 -27.89 29.78
N ILE A 265 8.49 -27.07 28.95
CA ILE A 265 9.10 -25.98 28.18
C ILE A 265 8.94 -24.71 28.99
N THR A 266 10.02 -24.26 29.65
CA THR A 266 9.95 -23.13 30.60
C THR A 266 9.75 -21.78 29.92
N ASN A 267 10.19 -21.63 28.67
CA ASN A 267 9.97 -20.42 27.88
C ASN A 267 9.74 -20.77 26.41
N LEU A 268 8.62 -20.27 25.87
CA LEU A 268 8.10 -20.54 24.53
C LEU A 268 7.84 -19.19 23.85
N GLU A 269 8.79 -18.76 23.04
CA GLU A 269 8.82 -17.46 22.36
C GLU A 269 8.25 -17.57 20.94
N PHE A 270 7.32 -16.66 20.62
CA PHE A 270 6.76 -16.48 19.28
C PHE A 270 7.21 -15.10 18.77
N SER A 271 7.79 -15.03 17.57
CA SER A 271 8.15 -13.74 16.96
C SER A 271 8.03 -13.75 15.43
N LEU A 272 7.92 -12.55 14.83
CA LEU A 272 7.76 -12.36 13.39
C LEU A 272 9.09 -11.98 12.74
N ASN A 273 9.52 -12.73 11.72
CA ASN A 273 10.55 -12.26 10.80
C ASN A 273 9.90 -11.26 9.81
N LYS A 274 9.90 -9.96 10.15
CA LYS A 274 9.19 -8.93 9.36
C LYS A 274 9.68 -8.81 7.92
N ASP A 275 10.96 -9.09 7.66
CA ASP A 275 11.55 -8.98 6.32
C ASP A 275 11.20 -10.17 5.41
N SER A 276 10.64 -11.25 5.96
CA SER A 276 10.13 -12.40 5.21
C SER A 276 8.74 -12.21 4.58
N PHE A 277 8.01 -11.16 4.99
CA PHE A 277 6.63 -10.96 4.54
C PHE A 277 6.60 -10.62 3.05
N SER A 278 5.83 -11.39 2.28
CA SER A 278 5.70 -11.23 0.83
C SER A 278 4.27 -11.44 0.37
N GLN A 279 3.89 -10.80 -0.74
CA GLN A 279 2.57 -10.92 -1.34
C GLN A 279 2.67 -11.22 -2.83
N ASN A 280 1.71 -12.00 -3.34
CA ASN A 280 1.52 -12.23 -4.75
C ASN A 280 0.09 -11.78 -5.13
N GLU A 281 0.01 -10.72 -5.94
CA GLU A 281 -1.27 -10.13 -6.36
C GLU A 281 -2.04 -11.00 -7.36
N GLN A 282 -1.36 -11.92 -8.07
CA GLN A 282 -2.00 -12.76 -9.10
C GLN A 282 -2.81 -13.90 -8.51
N ASN A 283 -2.25 -14.61 -7.52
CA ASN A 283 -2.93 -15.71 -6.82
C ASN A 283 -3.64 -15.25 -5.53
N LYS A 284 -3.48 -13.97 -5.15
CA LYS A 284 -4.08 -13.34 -3.96
C LYS A 284 -3.65 -13.97 -2.63
N THR A 285 -2.41 -14.47 -2.57
CA THR A 285 -1.81 -15.00 -1.33
C THR A 285 -0.76 -14.06 -0.75
N ARG A 286 -0.75 -13.93 0.57
CA ARG A 286 0.36 -13.42 1.37
C ARG A 286 1.03 -14.55 2.13
N LYS A 287 2.31 -14.39 2.43
CA LYS A 287 3.07 -15.32 3.28
C LYS A 287 4.07 -14.58 4.16
N GLY A 288 4.49 -15.25 5.22
CA GLY A 288 5.53 -14.76 6.14
C GLY A 288 6.08 -15.90 7.00
N ILE A 289 7.27 -15.70 7.55
CA ILE A 289 7.96 -16.65 8.43
C ILE A 289 7.77 -16.24 9.88
N ILE A 290 7.25 -17.18 10.66
CA ILE A 290 7.19 -17.12 12.11
C ILE A 290 8.42 -17.81 12.68
N LEU A 291 9.04 -17.21 13.69
CA LEU A 291 10.10 -17.82 14.48
C LEU A 291 9.49 -18.33 15.78
N LEU A 292 9.51 -19.66 15.97
CA LEU A 292 9.18 -20.29 17.24
C LEU A 292 10.47 -20.71 17.94
N LYS A 293 10.63 -20.34 19.22
CA LYS A 293 11.80 -20.68 20.03
C LYS A 293 11.39 -21.25 21.39
N ALA A 294 11.80 -22.47 21.68
CA ALA A 294 11.59 -23.16 22.95
C ALA A 294 12.91 -23.29 23.71
N ASN A 295 12.85 -23.08 25.02
CA ASN A 295 13.99 -23.13 25.94
C ASN A 295 13.59 -23.97 27.16
N LEU A 296 14.51 -24.80 27.65
CA LEU A 296 14.35 -25.68 28.81
C LEU A 296 15.44 -25.36 29.87
N GLU A 297 15.21 -25.73 31.13
CA GLU A 297 16.17 -25.51 32.24
C GLU A 297 17.55 -26.17 32.01
N ASN A 298 17.60 -27.24 31.22
CA ASN A 298 18.79 -28.05 30.97
C ASN A 298 19.67 -27.55 29.79
N GLU A 299 19.54 -26.27 29.42
CA GLU A 299 20.22 -25.63 28.29
C GLU A 299 19.84 -26.16 26.90
N VAL A 300 18.77 -26.95 26.77
CA VAL A 300 18.22 -27.32 25.46
C VAL A 300 17.42 -26.13 24.92
N ASN A 301 18.01 -25.47 23.93
CA ASN A 301 17.43 -24.35 23.20
C ASN A 301 17.17 -24.77 21.75
N VAL A 302 15.95 -24.56 21.27
CA VAL A 302 15.50 -24.95 19.94
C VAL A 302 14.77 -23.78 19.30
N GLN A 303 15.11 -23.47 18.05
CA GLN A 303 14.41 -22.49 17.24
C GLN A 303 14.09 -23.10 15.87
N ILE A 304 12.87 -22.91 15.40
CA ILE A 304 12.46 -23.27 14.03
C ILE A 304 11.85 -22.07 13.31
N GLU A 305 11.91 -22.12 11.99
CA GLU A 305 11.20 -21.20 11.10
C GLU A 305 9.96 -21.90 10.52
N LYS A 306 8.79 -21.25 10.61
CA LYS A 306 7.54 -21.76 10.04
C LYS A 306 6.93 -20.75 9.08
N GLU A 307 6.94 -21.08 7.80
CA GLU A 307 6.19 -20.31 6.78
C GLU A 307 4.69 -20.53 6.95
N ILE A 308 3.94 -19.44 7.05
CA ILE A 308 2.49 -19.41 6.99
C ILE A 308 2.05 -18.69 5.72
N THR A 309 0.93 -19.11 5.13
CA THR A 309 0.36 -18.52 3.91
C THR A 309 -1.15 -18.31 4.10
N TRP A 310 -1.67 -17.17 3.64
CA TRP A 310 -3.09 -16.84 3.72
C TRP A 310 -3.58 -16.11 2.47
N ASN A 311 -4.87 -16.26 2.18
CA ASN A 311 -5.54 -15.48 1.15
C ASN A 311 -5.87 -14.09 1.68
N PHE A 312 -5.74 -13.07 0.82
CA PHE A 312 -6.11 -11.68 1.10
C PHE A 312 -6.81 -11.04 -0.10
N LYS A 313 -7.60 -10.00 0.12
CA LYS A 313 -8.15 -9.15 -0.93
C LYS A 313 -7.16 -8.01 -1.24
N THR A 314 -6.78 -7.88 -2.51
CA THR A 314 -5.74 -6.94 -2.94
C THR A 314 -6.17 -5.47 -2.84
N ASN A 315 -5.19 -4.55 -2.76
CA ASN A 315 -5.45 -3.11 -2.80
C ASN A 315 -6.26 -2.69 -4.04
N GLN A 316 -6.02 -3.34 -5.18
CA GLN A 316 -6.74 -3.10 -6.42
C GLN A 316 -8.21 -3.55 -6.34
N GLU A 317 -8.50 -4.74 -5.81
CA GLU A 317 -9.89 -5.21 -5.63
C GLU A 317 -10.69 -4.35 -4.65
N TYR A 318 -10.04 -3.74 -3.66
CA TYR A 318 -10.68 -2.76 -2.78
C TYR A 318 -11.05 -1.47 -3.51
N LEU A 319 -10.25 -1.03 -4.48
CA LEU A 319 -10.59 0.08 -5.36
C LEU A 319 -11.63 -0.32 -6.42
N ASP A 320 -11.63 -1.56 -6.91
CA ASP A 320 -12.57 -2.02 -7.94
C ASP A 320 -14.02 -2.17 -7.41
N ASP A 321 -14.20 -2.52 -6.13
CA ASP A 321 -15.52 -2.53 -5.49
C ASP A 321 -16.22 -1.16 -5.46
N ILE A 322 -15.50 -0.06 -5.69
CA ILE A 322 -16.08 1.28 -5.80
C ILE A 322 -16.95 1.40 -7.08
N GLU A 323 -16.66 0.64 -8.14
CA GLU A 323 -17.53 0.53 -9.31
C GLU A 323 -18.81 -0.27 -8.99
N ASN A 324 -18.71 -1.29 -8.12
CA ASN A 324 -19.86 -2.07 -7.65
C ASN A 324 -20.79 -1.21 -6.77
N ASP A 325 -20.23 -0.41 -5.85
CA ASP A 325 -20.97 0.51 -4.97
C ASP A 325 -21.31 1.87 -5.62
N LYS A 326 -20.99 2.07 -6.92
CA LYS A 326 -21.13 3.34 -7.64
C LYS A 326 -22.52 3.96 -7.59
N ASN A 327 -23.58 3.14 -7.60
CA ASN A 327 -24.96 3.61 -7.50
C ASN A 327 -25.29 4.18 -6.09
N LYS A 328 -24.81 3.51 -5.03
CA LYS A 328 -24.92 3.96 -3.63
C LYS A 328 -24.15 5.26 -3.41
N ILE A 329 -22.93 5.35 -3.95
CA ILE A 329 -22.09 6.57 -3.90
C ILE A 329 -22.77 7.72 -4.68
N THR A 330 -23.19 7.48 -5.93
CA THR A 330 -23.88 8.49 -6.76
C THR A 330 -25.13 9.04 -6.07
N LYS A 331 -25.95 8.16 -5.46
CA LYS A 331 -27.12 8.60 -4.67
C LYS A 331 -26.70 9.52 -3.53
N LYS A 332 -25.65 9.18 -2.77
CA LYS A 332 -25.23 9.99 -1.62
C LYS A 332 -24.62 11.33 -2.04
N LEU A 333 -23.90 11.38 -3.15
CA LEU A 333 -23.42 12.62 -3.75
C LEU A 333 -24.59 13.55 -4.16
N LYS A 334 -25.65 12.99 -4.77
CA LYS A 334 -26.88 13.74 -5.07
C LYS A 334 -27.56 14.26 -3.81
N GLU A 335 -27.77 13.43 -2.78
CA GLU A 335 -28.36 13.86 -1.50
C GLU A 335 -27.62 15.05 -0.88
N ILE A 336 -26.28 15.09 -0.94
CA ILE A 336 -25.47 16.21 -0.42
C ILE A 336 -25.69 17.48 -1.25
N ILE A 337 -25.71 17.36 -2.58
CA ILE A 337 -25.93 18.46 -3.53
C ILE A 337 -27.33 19.05 -3.41
N ASP A 338 -28.36 18.19 -3.37
CA ASP A 338 -29.76 18.59 -3.26
C ASP A 338 -30.05 19.28 -1.92
N ASN A 339 -29.48 18.78 -0.81
CA ASN A 339 -29.63 19.36 0.53
C ASN A 339 -28.92 20.71 0.67
N LYS A 340 -27.70 20.85 0.13
CA LYS A 340 -26.96 22.13 0.10
C LYS A 340 -27.45 23.07 -1.02
N LYS A 341 -28.48 22.66 -1.78
CA LYS A 341 -29.08 23.37 -2.92
C LYS A 341 -28.06 23.83 -3.96
N LEU A 342 -27.08 22.99 -4.28
CA LEU A 342 -25.95 23.35 -5.14
C LEU A 342 -26.28 23.18 -6.62
N LEU A 343 -25.92 24.20 -7.41
CA LEU A 343 -25.84 24.08 -8.87
C LEU A 343 -24.56 23.31 -9.26
N PRO A 344 -24.54 22.60 -10.40
CA PRO A 344 -23.42 21.76 -10.82
C PRO A 344 -22.02 22.41 -10.78
N TYR A 345 -21.89 23.70 -11.13
CA TYR A 345 -20.61 24.42 -11.04
C TYR A 345 -20.19 24.83 -9.61
N GLN A 346 -21.12 24.85 -8.63
CA GLN A 346 -20.82 25.16 -7.22
C GLN A 346 -20.15 23.98 -6.50
N VAL A 347 -20.16 22.79 -7.11
CA VAL A 347 -19.68 21.56 -6.51
C VAL A 347 -18.14 21.53 -6.49
N ASN A 348 -17.58 21.42 -5.28
CA ASN A 348 -16.15 21.47 -4.96
C ASN A 348 -15.81 20.42 -3.88
N ASP A 349 -14.56 20.39 -3.41
CA ASP A 349 -14.07 19.47 -2.36
C ASP A 349 -14.75 19.68 -1.01
N GLU A 350 -14.98 20.94 -0.61
CA GLU A 350 -15.56 21.33 0.67
C GLU A 350 -16.93 20.69 0.92
N HIS A 351 -17.68 20.50 -0.16
CA HIS A 351 -18.98 19.87 -0.09
C HIS A 351 -18.92 18.39 0.31
N PHE A 352 -17.76 17.73 0.17
CA PHE A 352 -17.57 16.29 0.31
C PHE A 352 -16.55 15.84 1.37
N LYS A 353 -15.94 16.75 2.14
CA LYS A 353 -14.93 16.43 3.18
C LYS A 353 -15.37 15.34 4.18
N ASP A 354 -16.68 15.20 4.39
CA ASP A 354 -17.30 14.26 5.33
C ASP A 354 -17.76 12.91 4.71
N LEU A 355 -17.42 12.56 3.46
CA LEU A 355 -17.93 11.31 2.85
C LEU A 355 -17.55 10.03 3.63
N LYS A 356 -16.46 10.03 4.42
CA LYS A 356 -16.11 8.91 5.32
C LYS A 356 -17.22 8.62 6.35
N GLN A 357 -17.93 9.64 6.84
CA GLN A 357 -18.95 9.49 7.89
C GLN A 357 -20.13 8.59 7.46
N TYR A 358 -20.35 8.40 6.16
CA TYR A 358 -21.49 7.64 5.62
C TYR A 358 -21.18 6.16 5.32
N ASN A 359 -19.99 5.66 5.66
CA ASN A 359 -19.57 4.25 5.44
C ASN A 359 -19.84 3.77 3.99
N LEU A 360 -19.51 4.63 3.02
CA LEU A 360 -19.74 4.36 1.60
C LEU A 360 -18.78 3.33 1.01
N PHE A 361 -17.57 3.24 1.57
CA PHE A 361 -16.45 2.41 1.16
C PHE A 361 -15.67 1.97 2.42
N ASP A 362 -14.70 1.06 2.26
CA ASP A 362 -13.88 0.56 3.38
C ASP A 362 -13.05 1.69 4.05
N GLU A 363 -12.90 1.63 5.38
CA GLU A 363 -12.22 2.66 6.17
C GLU A 363 -10.75 2.88 5.77
N THR A 364 -10.10 1.84 5.22
CA THR A 364 -8.72 1.88 4.72
C THR A 364 -8.57 2.59 3.38
N ILE A 365 -9.67 2.94 2.72
CA ILE A 365 -9.69 3.70 1.47
C ILE A 365 -9.70 5.20 1.78
N ASN A 366 -8.75 5.92 1.18
CA ASN A 366 -8.75 7.38 1.13
C ASN A 366 -9.34 7.85 -0.20
N TYR A 367 -9.92 9.05 -0.21
CA TYR A 367 -10.47 9.68 -1.40
C TYR A 367 -10.13 11.16 -1.43
N GLU A 368 -10.14 11.72 -2.63
CA GLU A 368 -9.89 13.12 -2.94
C GLU A 368 -10.90 13.55 -4.02
N PHE A 369 -11.55 14.70 -3.86
CA PHE A 369 -12.34 15.29 -4.94
C PHE A 369 -11.40 16.01 -5.90
N VAL A 370 -11.37 15.59 -7.16
CA VAL A 370 -10.44 16.14 -8.17
C VAL A 370 -11.05 17.33 -8.88
N LYS A 371 -12.27 17.18 -9.44
CA LYS A 371 -13.00 18.25 -10.13
C LYS A 371 -14.44 17.87 -10.50
N SER A 372 -15.23 18.91 -10.76
CA SER A 372 -16.43 18.83 -11.59
C SER A 372 -16.05 18.96 -13.07
N ALA A 373 -16.58 18.09 -13.93
CA ALA A 373 -16.43 18.11 -15.38
C ALA A 373 -17.80 18.05 -16.07
N ASN A 374 -17.87 18.33 -17.38
CA ASN A 374 -19.12 18.31 -18.17
C ASN A 374 -20.28 19.09 -17.52
N VAL A 375 -19.96 20.27 -16.98
CA VAL A 375 -20.85 21.08 -16.13
C VAL A 375 -21.88 21.80 -16.98
N ASN A 376 -23.16 21.46 -16.81
CA ASN A 376 -24.29 22.09 -17.48
C ASN A 376 -25.35 22.48 -16.44
N ASP A 377 -25.28 23.73 -15.96
CA ASP A 377 -26.15 24.25 -14.92
C ASP A 377 -27.60 24.47 -15.39
N TYR A 378 -27.82 24.70 -16.68
CA TYR A 378 -29.16 24.79 -17.28
C TYR A 378 -29.89 23.45 -17.30
N GLN A 379 -29.16 22.32 -17.28
CA GLN A 379 -29.71 20.97 -17.20
C GLN A 379 -29.51 20.29 -15.85
N GLY A 380 -28.81 20.93 -14.89
CA GLY A 380 -28.55 20.38 -13.57
C GLY A 380 -27.52 19.24 -13.58
N LYS A 381 -26.66 19.17 -14.59
CA LYS A 381 -25.77 18.00 -14.82
C LYS A 381 -24.29 18.30 -14.62
N SER A 382 -23.58 17.33 -14.05
CA SER A 382 -22.11 17.30 -14.04
C SER A 382 -21.58 15.88 -13.92
N SER A 383 -20.30 15.71 -14.22
CA SER A 383 -19.50 14.51 -13.97
C SER A 383 -18.52 14.83 -12.83
N LEU A 384 -18.72 14.26 -11.64
CA LEU A 384 -17.82 14.47 -10.52
C LEU A 384 -16.71 13.42 -10.56
N ILE A 385 -15.45 13.87 -10.53
CA ILE A 385 -14.27 13.02 -10.56
C ILE A 385 -13.65 12.98 -9.17
N PHE A 386 -13.55 11.78 -8.61
CA PHE A 386 -12.87 11.52 -7.34
C PHE A 386 -11.74 10.52 -7.56
N LYS A 387 -10.59 10.78 -6.94
CA LYS A 387 -9.47 9.85 -6.88
C LYS A 387 -9.55 9.05 -5.59
N PHE A 388 -9.51 7.73 -5.68
CA PHE A 388 -9.50 6.84 -4.52
C PHE A 388 -8.15 6.13 -4.43
N THR A 389 -7.63 5.99 -3.21
CA THR A 389 -6.27 5.50 -2.94
C THR A 389 -6.27 4.51 -1.77
N ARG A 390 -5.59 3.36 -1.93
CA ARG A 390 -5.37 2.37 -0.87
C ARG A 390 -3.96 1.80 -1.01
N GLY A 391 -3.11 2.08 -0.03
CA GLY A 391 -1.69 1.72 -0.06
C GLY A 391 -0.99 2.38 -1.25
N ASP A 392 -0.36 1.55 -2.08
CA ASP A 392 0.36 1.93 -3.29
C ASP A 392 -0.55 2.17 -4.51
N LYS A 393 -1.80 1.68 -4.50
CA LYS A 393 -2.73 1.80 -5.63
C LYS A 393 -3.59 3.06 -5.52
N SER A 394 -3.86 3.70 -6.65
CA SER A 394 -4.92 4.70 -6.76
C SER A 394 -5.68 4.58 -8.09
N LYS A 395 -6.95 4.99 -8.11
CA LYS A 395 -7.85 4.89 -9.26
C LYS A 395 -8.89 6.02 -9.24
N ASP A 396 -9.06 6.66 -10.38
CA ASP A 396 -10.05 7.73 -10.55
C ASP A 396 -11.41 7.17 -10.94
N TYR A 397 -12.47 7.72 -10.34
CA TYR A 397 -13.86 7.36 -10.57
C TYR A 397 -14.71 8.57 -10.90
N THR A 398 -15.53 8.43 -11.95
CA THR A 398 -16.44 9.46 -12.43
C THR A 398 -17.88 9.09 -12.10
N PHE A 399 -18.58 9.97 -11.39
CA PHE A 399 -19.99 9.82 -11.00
C PHE A 399 -20.85 10.83 -11.76
N GLY A 400 -21.86 10.35 -12.48
CA GLY A 400 -22.81 11.19 -13.20
C GLY A 400 -23.86 11.77 -12.26
N ILE A 401 -23.84 13.09 -12.08
CA ILE A 401 -24.80 13.83 -11.27
C ILE A 401 -25.82 14.53 -12.17
N ASP A 402 -27.06 14.50 -11.70
CA ASP A 402 -28.22 15.21 -12.24
C ASP A 402 -28.98 15.68 -10.98
N THR A 403 -28.99 16.99 -10.75
CA THR A 403 -29.57 17.69 -9.58
C THR A 403 -30.80 18.45 -10.03
N LYS A 404 -31.81 18.57 -9.16
CA LYS A 404 -33.00 19.38 -9.46
C LYS A 404 -32.70 20.88 -9.49
N HIS A 405 -31.58 21.32 -8.90
CA HIS A 405 -31.18 22.72 -8.87
C HIS A 405 -30.57 23.10 -10.22
N VAL A 406 -31.16 24.11 -10.88
CA VAL A 406 -30.84 24.53 -12.25
C VAL A 406 -30.77 26.05 -12.37
N ALA A 407 -30.00 26.53 -13.35
CA ALA A 407 -30.02 27.93 -13.76
C ALA A 407 -31.23 28.15 -14.69
N GLU A 408 -32.17 28.99 -14.28
CA GLU A 408 -33.43 29.25 -15.00
C GLU A 408 -33.53 30.75 -15.38
N PRO A 409 -34.36 31.10 -16.39
CA PRO A 409 -34.77 32.48 -16.63
C PRO A 409 -35.24 33.16 -15.35
N LEU A 410 -34.96 34.47 -15.21
CA LEU A 410 -35.45 35.26 -14.08
C LEU A 410 -36.98 35.22 -13.94
N GLU A 411 -37.70 35.14 -15.05
CA GLU A 411 -39.15 34.94 -15.14
C GLU A 411 -39.51 34.41 -16.55
N GLU A 412 -40.79 34.26 -16.87
CA GLU A 412 -41.18 33.96 -18.26
C GLU A 412 -40.89 35.14 -19.19
N TRP A 413 -40.59 34.88 -20.46
CA TRP A 413 -40.34 35.96 -21.43
C TRP A 413 -41.57 36.89 -21.59
N SER A 414 -42.77 36.34 -21.51
CA SER A 414 -44.08 37.01 -21.53
C SER A 414 -44.34 37.96 -20.34
N THR A 415 -43.61 37.81 -19.22
CA THR A 415 -43.70 38.69 -18.04
C THR A 415 -42.44 39.56 -17.96
N ARG A 416 -42.51 40.75 -17.34
CA ARG A 416 -41.36 41.65 -17.17
C ARG A 416 -41.17 42.19 -15.75
N THR A 417 -41.97 41.71 -14.80
CA THR A 417 -42.07 42.25 -13.44
C THR A 417 -40.75 42.11 -12.69
N GLN A 418 -40.15 40.91 -12.69
CA GLN A 418 -38.89 40.69 -11.98
C GLN A 418 -37.70 41.36 -12.68
N ARG A 419 -37.74 41.51 -14.01
CA ARG A 419 -36.76 42.27 -14.78
C ARG A 419 -36.82 43.77 -14.40
N ASP A 420 -38.00 44.38 -14.38
CA ASP A 420 -38.20 45.77 -13.98
C ASP A 420 -37.92 46.05 -12.50
N GLU A 421 -38.16 45.08 -11.61
CA GLU A 421 -37.84 45.20 -10.19
C GLU A 421 -36.32 45.18 -9.96
N LYS A 422 -35.60 44.25 -10.60
CA LYS A 422 -34.19 43.96 -10.29
C LYS A 422 -33.19 44.69 -11.16
N TRP A 423 -33.61 45.23 -12.31
CA TRP A 423 -32.71 45.87 -13.28
C TRP A 423 -33.22 47.22 -13.78
N GLU A 424 -32.28 48.14 -13.98
CA GLU A 424 -32.45 49.38 -14.73
C GLU A 424 -31.73 49.25 -16.07
N ILE A 425 -32.35 49.71 -17.17
CA ILE A 425 -31.76 49.63 -18.51
C ILE A 425 -31.38 51.01 -19.03
N SER A 426 -30.13 51.14 -19.48
CA SER A 426 -29.60 52.32 -20.15
C SER A 426 -28.88 51.93 -21.45
N ALA A 427 -28.58 52.91 -22.31
CA ALA A 427 -27.77 52.70 -23.51
C ALA A 427 -27.02 53.99 -23.88
N SER A 428 -25.92 53.86 -24.63
CA SER A 428 -25.17 55.00 -25.19
C SER A 428 -26.03 55.87 -26.11
N SER A 429 -26.88 55.23 -26.90
CA SER A 429 -27.84 55.86 -27.81
C SER A 429 -29.00 54.92 -28.12
N TYR A 430 -30.09 55.49 -28.62
CA TYR A 430 -31.18 54.76 -29.23
C TYR A 430 -31.76 55.56 -30.41
N TRP A 431 -32.43 54.89 -31.35
CA TRP A 431 -33.05 55.54 -32.50
C TRP A 431 -34.32 56.27 -32.08
N GLU A 432 -34.19 57.58 -31.86
CA GLU A 432 -35.33 58.48 -31.76
C GLU A 432 -35.91 58.70 -33.17
N ALA A 433 -37.23 58.57 -33.30
CA ALA A 433 -37.96 58.83 -34.54
C ALA A 433 -37.99 60.33 -34.84
N VAL A 434 -36.87 60.89 -35.32
CA VAL A 434 -36.67 62.33 -35.54
C VAL A 434 -37.88 62.93 -36.26
N ASN A 435 -38.55 63.89 -35.64
CA ASN A 435 -39.54 64.74 -36.31
C ASN A 435 -38.78 65.61 -37.34
N THR A 436 -38.66 65.11 -38.57
CA THR A 436 -37.98 65.79 -39.67
C THR A 436 -38.82 66.96 -40.19
N HIS A 437 -38.93 68.05 -39.42
CA HIS A 437 -39.31 69.41 -39.87
C HIS A 437 -39.12 70.48 -38.77
N GLU A 438 -37.94 70.51 -38.13
CA GLU A 438 -37.38 71.73 -37.53
C GLU A 438 -35.92 71.91 -37.98
N GLU A 439 -35.73 72.05 -39.31
CA GLU A 439 -34.56 72.76 -39.82
C GLU A 439 -34.80 74.27 -39.64
N GLU A 440 -33.77 75.01 -39.21
CA GLU A 440 -33.86 76.46 -38.99
C GLU A 440 -33.87 77.23 -40.33
N GLU A 441 -35.00 77.23 -41.03
CA GLU A 441 -35.27 78.24 -42.06
C GLU A 441 -35.21 79.63 -41.41
N LYS A 442 -34.18 80.40 -41.78
CA LYS A 442 -34.06 81.81 -41.42
C LYS A 442 -35.19 82.57 -42.10
N GLU A 443 -36.28 82.85 -41.38
CA GLU A 443 -37.35 83.72 -41.87
C GLU A 443 -36.80 85.13 -42.18
N GLU A 444 -36.52 85.39 -43.46
CA GLU A 444 -36.50 86.77 -43.96
C GLU A 444 -37.91 87.34 -43.82
N ASP A 445 -38.04 88.49 -43.16
CA ASP A 445 -39.33 88.99 -42.67
C ASP A 445 -40.18 89.56 -43.82
N ILE A 446 -40.92 88.68 -44.50
CA ILE A 446 -41.93 89.00 -45.51
C ILE A 446 -43.33 88.84 -44.87
N PRO A 447 -43.99 89.94 -44.43
CA PRO A 447 -45.23 89.85 -43.63
C PRO A 447 -46.39 89.14 -44.34
N LEU A 448 -46.40 89.14 -45.67
CA LEU A 448 -47.41 88.42 -46.46
C LEU A 448 -47.27 86.89 -46.32
N LEU A 449 -46.04 86.37 -46.43
CA LEU A 449 -45.76 84.93 -46.25
C LEU A 449 -46.04 84.51 -44.81
N LYS A 450 -45.62 85.31 -43.81
CA LYS A 450 -45.89 85.06 -42.39
C LYS A 450 -47.40 84.94 -42.10
N LYS A 451 -48.24 85.72 -42.79
CA LYS A 451 -49.71 85.66 -42.68
C LYS A 451 -50.34 84.47 -43.43
N LEU A 452 -49.77 84.09 -44.58
CA LEU A 452 -50.16 82.90 -45.33
C LEU A 452 -49.79 81.61 -44.57
N TRP A 453 -48.57 81.53 -44.07
CA TRP A 453 -48.02 80.40 -43.32
C TRP A 453 -48.74 80.17 -42.00
N ASN A 454 -49.10 81.23 -41.26
CA ASN A 454 -49.96 81.11 -40.09
C ASN A 454 -51.38 80.63 -40.44
N SER A 455 -51.90 80.99 -41.63
CA SER A 455 -53.21 80.48 -42.10
C SER A 455 -53.12 78.99 -42.49
N VAL A 456 -52.03 78.57 -43.15
CA VAL A 456 -51.73 77.17 -43.45
C VAL A 456 -51.55 76.36 -42.17
N LYS A 457 -50.69 76.79 -41.23
CA LYS A 457 -50.52 76.13 -39.90
C LYS A 457 -51.85 76.03 -39.15
N LYS A 458 -52.74 77.02 -39.24
CA LYS A 458 -54.06 76.99 -38.59
C LYS A 458 -55.08 76.07 -39.29
N ALA A 459 -54.93 75.84 -40.59
CA ALA A 459 -55.70 74.86 -41.35
C ALA A 459 -55.19 73.43 -41.12
N THR A 460 -53.88 73.18 -41.24
CA THR A 460 -53.28 71.85 -41.04
C THR A 460 -53.43 71.38 -39.59
N LYS A 461 -53.23 72.24 -38.59
CA LYS A 461 -53.47 71.92 -37.17
C LYS A 461 -54.95 71.60 -36.85
N LYS A 462 -55.89 71.90 -37.76
CA LYS A 462 -57.31 71.50 -37.68
C LYS A 462 -57.62 70.24 -38.50
N ALA A 463 -56.86 69.96 -39.56
CA ALA A 463 -56.98 68.74 -40.36
C ALA A 463 -56.31 67.51 -39.71
N PHE A 464 -55.13 67.69 -39.13
CA PHE A 464 -54.33 66.63 -38.49
C PHE A 464 -54.65 66.42 -36.99
N ALA A 465 -55.84 66.82 -36.54
CA ALA A 465 -56.27 66.74 -35.13
C ALA A 465 -56.66 65.32 -34.65
N LYS A 466 -56.11 64.26 -35.25
CA LYS A 466 -56.27 62.85 -34.88
C LYS A 466 -55.04 62.02 -35.26
N PRO A 467 -54.42 61.29 -34.33
CA PRO A 467 -54.13 61.68 -32.95
C PRO A 467 -52.60 61.76 -32.73
N ILE A 468 -52.12 62.73 -31.95
CA ILE A 468 -50.68 62.85 -31.61
C ILE A 468 -50.14 61.57 -30.92
N ASN A 469 -51.02 60.83 -30.24
CA ASN A 469 -50.73 59.53 -29.63
C ASN A 469 -50.03 58.54 -30.56
N SER A 470 -50.33 58.49 -31.87
CA SER A 470 -49.71 57.50 -32.77
C SER A 470 -48.23 57.80 -33.05
N ILE A 471 -47.85 59.08 -33.07
CA ILE A 471 -46.45 59.52 -33.17
C ILE A 471 -45.76 59.27 -31.83
N GLN A 472 -46.41 59.64 -30.72
CA GLN A 472 -45.87 59.45 -29.37
C GLN A 472 -45.61 57.96 -29.05
N GLN A 473 -46.44 57.05 -29.56
CA GLN A 473 -46.27 55.60 -29.44
C GLN A 473 -45.01 55.09 -30.19
N TRP A 474 -44.70 55.62 -31.38
CA TRP A 474 -43.44 55.29 -32.10
C TRP A 474 -42.17 55.76 -31.37
N PHE A 475 -42.27 56.72 -30.45
CA PHE A 475 -41.14 57.13 -29.58
C PHE A 475 -40.97 56.25 -28.34
N GLU A 476 -41.89 55.31 -28.07
CA GLU A 476 -41.78 54.37 -26.96
C GLU A 476 -41.18 53.04 -27.43
N ASP A 477 -41.53 52.62 -28.65
CA ASP A 477 -41.12 51.36 -29.31
C ASP A 477 -39.59 51.07 -29.24
N PHE A 478 -38.72 52.09 -29.34
CA PHE A 478 -37.25 51.91 -29.48
C PHE A 478 -36.42 52.22 -28.22
N ARG A 479 -37.04 52.50 -27.07
CA ARG A 479 -36.30 52.88 -25.85
C ARG A 479 -35.45 51.72 -25.32
N PRO A 480 -34.32 51.97 -24.63
CA PRO A 480 -33.48 50.92 -24.06
C PRO A 480 -34.25 49.91 -23.21
N SER A 481 -35.23 50.36 -22.42
CA SER A 481 -36.08 49.51 -21.58
C SER A 481 -36.97 48.51 -22.34
N THR A 482 -37.22 48.71 -23.63
CA THR A 482 -38.10 47.81 -24.42
C THR A 482 -37.50 46.42 -24.66
N VAL A 483 -36.21 46.21 -24.34
CA VAL A 483 -35.60 44.87 -24.31
C VAL A 483 -36.20 43.95 -23.23
N PHE A 484 -37.11 44.46 -22.38
CA PHE A 484 -37.93 43.63 -21.49
C PHE A 484 -39.35 43.38 -22.02
N ASP A 485 -39.81 44.06 -23.07
CA ASP A 485 -41.17 43.99 -23.63
C ASP A 485 -41.34 42.92 -24.73
N TYR A 486 -40.87 41.70 -24.44
CA TYR A 486 -40.99 40.56 -25.35
C TYR A 486 -42.47 40.26 -25.68
N GLY A 487 -42.79 40.22 -26.98
CA GLY A 487 -44.14 39.94 -27.50
C GLY A 487 -44.72 41.06 -28.35
N SER A 488 -44.24 42.31 -28.21
CA SER A 488 -44.52 43.37 -29.20
C SER A 488 -43.51 43.27 -30.34
N GLU A 489 -43.96 43.26 -31.60
CA GLU A 489 -43.06 43.25 -32.77
C GLU A 489 -42.20 44.51 -32.88
N LYS A 490 -42.62 45.60 -32.23
CA LYS A 490 -41.96 46.90 -32.26
C LYS A 490 -41.05 47.18 -31.08
N ALA A 491 -41.27 46.51 -29.95
CA ALA A 491 -40.45 46.67 -28.76
C ALA A 491 -39.06 46.06 -29.01
N TYR A 492 -38.10 46.91 -29.33
CA TYR A 492 -36.69 46.53 -29.42
C TYR A 492 -35.78 47.75 -29.33
N TRP A 493 -34.67 47.62 -28.61
CA TRP A 493 -33.64 48.65 -28.65
C TRP A 493 -32.91 48.62 -29.99
N LYS A 494 -32.72 49.81 -30.58
CA LYS A 494 -31.97 50.04 -31.82
C LYS A 494 -31.05 51.24 -31.61
N SER A 495 -29.75 51.13 -31.92
CA SER A 495 -28.81 52.26 -31.75
C SER A 495 -29.09 53.40 -32.73
N LYS A 496 -28.45 54.56 -32.53
CA LYS A 496 -28.31 55.57 -33.60
C LYS A 496 -27.46 55.02 -34.76
N THR A 497 -27.45 55.71 -35.90
CA THR A 497 -26.65 55.30 -37.08
C THR A 497 -25.16 55.32 -36.77
N LYS A 498 -24.34 54.58 -37.53
CA LYS A 498 -22.89 54.44 -37.27
C LYS A 498 -22.16 55.79 -37.19
N ASP A 499 -22.64 56.78 -37.94
CA ASP A 499 -22.11 58.15 -38.01
C ASP A 499 -22.51 59.04 -36.81
N LYS A 500 -23.37 58.53 -35.91
CA LYS A 500 -23.86 59.22 -34.70
C LYS A 500 -23.55 58.48 -33.41
N ASP A 501 -23.25 57.18 -33.48
CA ASP A 501 -22.70 56.37 -32.39
C ASP A 501 -21.84 55.26 -33.00
N GLU A 502 -20.52 55.40 -32.88
CA GLU A 502 -19.57 54.46 -33.49
C GLU A 502 -19.51 53.13 -32.73
N GLU A 503 -19.69 53.13 -31.41
CA GLU A 503 -19.53 51.97 -30.52
C GLU A 503 -20.69 51.84 -29.51
N PRO A 504 -21.93 51.66 -29.98
CA PRO A 504 -23.08 51.69 -29.09
C PRO A 504 -23.08 50.51 -28.12
N TYR A 505 -23.64 50.73 -26.94
CA TYR A 505 -23.84 49.70 -25.94
C TYR A 505 -25.20 49.84 -25.24
N LEU A 506 -25.70 48.72 -24.72
CA LEU A 506 -26.86 48.64 -23.83
C LEU A 506 -26.43 48.00 -22.51
N THR A 507 -26.84 48.60 -21.39
CA THR A 507 -26.42 48.19 -20.04
C THR A 507 -27.62 47.86 -19.17
N LEU A 508 -27.57 46.69 -18.52
CA LEU A 508 -28.44 46.26 -17.44
C LEU A 508 -27.72 46.53 -16.12
N THR A 509 -28.22 47.41 -15.26
CA THR A 509 -27.64 47.73 -13.93
C THR A 509 -28.57 47.22 -12.83
N VAL A 510 -28.04 46.66 -11.74
CA VAL A 510 -28.86 46.17 -10.63
C VAL A 510 -29.55 47.31 -9.91
N LYS A 511 -30.87 47.19 -9.79
CA LYS A 511 -31.79 48.17 -9.23
C LYS A 511 -32.18 47.76 -7.81
N ASN A 512 -31.32 48.07 -6.84
CA ASN A 512 -31.63 47.95 -5.42
C ASN A 512 -31.02 49.11 -4.61
N GLU A 513 -31.66 49.47 -3.50
CA GLU A 513 -31.28 50.64 -2.68
C GLU A 513 -29.84 50.52 -2.13
N ASP A 514 -29.41 49.29 -1.86
CA ASP A 514 -28.08 48.95 -1.36
C ASP A 514 -26.97 48.94 -2.43
N LYS A 515 -27.30 49.04 -3.73
CA LYS A 515 -26.39 48.77 -4.87
C LYS A 515 -25.63 47.44 -4.80
N LYS A 516 -26.20 46.42 -4.12
CA LYS A 516 -25.60 45.09 -3.96
C LYS A 516 -25.72 44.30 -5.26
N ALA A 517 -24.58 43.81 -5.74
CA ALA A 517 -24.52 42.86 -6.85
C ALA A 517 -25.38 41.61 -6.58
N ILE A 518 -25.97 41.05 -7.63
CA ILE A 518 -26.75 39.79 -7.57
C ILE A 518 -26.06 38.70 -8.37
N TYR A 519 -26.27 37.44 -7.98
CA TYR A 519 -25.62 36.33 -8.66
C TYR A 519 -26.32 35.98 -9.99
N VAL A 520 -25.59 36.11 -11.10
CA VAL A 520 -26.08 35.84 -12.46
C VAL A 520 -25.31 34.68 -13.06
N TYR A 521 -26.03 33.70 -13.59
CA TYR A 521 -25.47 32.51 -14.25
C TYR A 521 -25.14 32.78 -15.70
N GLY A 522 -26.00 33.54 -16.37
CA GLY A 522 -25.87 33.87 -17.77
C GLY A 522 -26.92 34.87 -18.22
N LEU A 523 -26.97 35.10 -19.53
CA LEU A 523 -27.86 36.05 -20.20
C LEU A 523 -28.31 35.44 -21.53
N GLU A 524 -29.61 35.30 -21.75
CA GLU A 524 -30.16 35.12 -23.10
C GLU A 524 -30.35 36.51 -23.75
N ILE A 525 -29.90 36.67 -25.00
CA ILE A 525 -30.07 37.87 -25.83
C ILE A 525 -30.78 37.44 -27.12
N LEU A 526 -31.97 37.98 -27.36
CA LEU A 526 -32.65 37.89 -28.65
C LEU A 526 -32.29 39.11 -29.49
N PHE A 527 -31.72 38.88 -30.67
CA PHE A 527 -31.48 39.90 -31.68
C PHE A 527 -32.73 40.10 -32.56
N PHE A 528 -32.95 41.32 -33.04
CA PHE A 528 -34.03 41.59 -33.99
C PHE A 528 -33.80 40.79 -35.30
N PRO A 529 -34.84 40.29 -36.00
CA PRO A 529 -34.66 39.38 -37.16
C PRO A 529 -33.81 39.94 -38.30
N GLN A 530 -33.77 41.27 -38.44
CA GLN A 530 -32.99 41.98 -39.47
C GLN A 530 -31.60 42.45 -38.98
N SER A 531 -31.19 42.08 -37.77
CA SER A 531 -29.86 42.38 -37.24
C SER A 531 -28.83 41.41 -37.81
N ASP A 532 -27.70 41.91 -38.29
CA ASP A 532 -26.54 41.06 -38.58
C ASP A 532 -25.71 40.76 -37.32
N TYR A 533 -25.94 41.48 -36.23
CA TYR A 533 -25.06 41.52 -35.06
C TYR A 533 -25.22 40.33 -34.10
N PHE A 534 -26.06 39.33 -34.41
CA PHE A 534 -26.06 38.05 -33.69
C PHE A 534 -24.85 37.16 -34.02
N LYS A 535 -24.16 37.43 -35.13
CA LYS A 535 -23.05 36.62 -35.64
C LYS A 535 -21.89 36.62 -34.64
N GLU A 536 -21.14 35.52 -34.63
CA GLU A 536 -19.97 35.37 -33.76
C GLU A 536 -19.02 36.56 -33.91
N ASN A 537 -18.37 36.96 -32.82
CA ASN A 537 -17.44 38.09 -32.75
C ASN A 537 -18.00 39.47 -33.16
N SER A 538 -19.31 39.64 -33.41
CA SER A 538 -19.90 40.92 -33.85
C SER A 538 -20.19 41.91 -32.70
N TYR A 539 -20.14 41.44 -31.46
CA TYR A 539 -20.47 42.17 -30.23
C TYR A 539 -19.49 41.79 -29.12
N LYS A 540 -19.67 42.38 -27.93
CA LYS A 540 -19.07 41.94 -26.66
C LYS A 540 -20.13 41.90 -25.58
N ILE A 541 -19.96 41.00 -24.61
CA ILE A 541 -20.75 40.96 -23.39
C ILE A 541 -19.77 41.10 -22.24
N GLU A 542 -19.98 42.10 -21.40
CA GLU A 542 -19.07 42.46 -20.31
C GLU A 542 -19.87 42.61 -19.01
N TYR A 543 -19.28 42.30 -17.86
CA TYR A 543 -19.93 42.52 -16.56
C TYR A 543 -19.02 43.22 -15.54
N GLN A 544 -19.63 43.91 -14.60
CA GLN A 544 -19.01 44.52 -13.42
C GLN A 544 -19.49 43.81 -12.15
N LYS A 545 -18.61 43.65 -11.16
CA LYS A 545 -18.94 43.08 -9.84
C LYS A 545 -19.41 44.11 -8.81
N SER A 546 -19.08 45.37 -9.05
CA SER A 546 -19.54 46.54 -8.27
C SER A 546 -19.47 47.80 -9.14
N GLU A 547 -20.14 48.87 -8.71
CA GLU A 547 -20.29 50.13 -9.45
C GLU A 547 -18.99 50.71 -10.03
N ASN A 548 -17.88 50.58 -9.31
CA ASN A 548 -16.56 51.11 -9.70
C ASN A 548 -15.54 50.01 -10.07
N SER A 549 -16.00 48.77 -10.30
CA SER A 549 -15.13 47.67 -10.73
C SER A 549 -14.77 47.75 -12.22
N GLN A 550 -13.70 47.07 -12.63
CA GLN A 550 -13.38 46.91 -14.05
C GLN A 550 -14.42 46.03 -14.75
N TRP A 551 -14.71 46.33 -16.02
CA TRP A 551 -15.50 45.47 -16.90
C TRP A 551 -14.73 44.20 -17.22
N ILE A 552 -15.39 43.05 -17.11
CA ILE A 552 -14.85 41.72 -17.40
C ILE A 552 -15.60 41.16 -18.61
N GLU A 553 -14.89 40.91 -19.71
CA GLU A 553 -15.48 40.33 -20.94
C GLU A 553 -15.81 38.84 -20.74
N THR A 554 -17.04 38.44 -21.04
CA THR A 554 -17.48 37.05 -21.04
C THR A 554 -17.04 36.38 -22.35
N THR A 555 -16.20 35.36 -22.22
CA THR A 555 -15.69 34.55 -23.34
C THR A 555 -16.53 33.32 -23.67
N ASP A 556 -17.42 32.91 -22.76
CA ASP A 556 -18.29 31.74 -22.89
C ASP A 556 -19.67 32.20 -23.43
N VAL A 557 -19.77 32.25 -24.76
CA VAL A 557 -20.94 32.74 -25.51
C VAL A 557 -21.29 31.75 -26.60
N SER A 558 -22.57 31.40 -26.74
CA SER A 558 -23.05 30.43 -27.72
C SER A 558 -23.04 31.00 -29.14
N THR A 559 -22.91 30.10 -30.12
CA THR A 559 -23.45 30.33 -31.46
C THR A 559 -24.94 30.68 -31.37
N ALA A 560 -25.44 31.49 -32.30
CA ALA A 560 -26.86 31.83 -32.32
C ALA A 560 -27.74 30.61 -32.69
N GLU A 561 -28.88 30.46 -32.03
CA GLU A 561 -29.95 29.50 -32.36
C GLU A 561 -31.24 30.25 -32.76
N GLU A 562 -32.08 29.68 -33.61
CA GLU A 562 -33.36 30.33 -33.98
C GLU A 562 -34.43 30.07 -32.90
N LYS A 563 -35.07 31.15 -32.44
CA LYS A 563 -36.22 31.12 -31.53
C LYS A 563 -37.25 32.16 -31.96
N ASP A 564 -38.47 31.72 -32.26
CA ASP A 564 -39.60 32.59 -32.61
C ASP A 564 -39.27 33.59 -33.75
N GLY A 565 -38.56 33.12 -34.79
CA GLY A 565 -38.12 33.92 -35.94
C GLY A 565 -36.98 34.91 -35.64
N LYS A 566 -36.29 34.77 -34.50
CA LYS A 566 -35.24 35.67 -33.99
C LYS A 566 -33.98 34.87 -33.66
N ASN A 567 -32.83 35.54 -33.69
CA ASN A 567 -31.55 34.92 -33.37
C ASN A 567 -31.27 35.05 -31.87
N LEU A 568 -31.22 33.91 -31.17
CA LEU A 568 -30.95 33.82 -29.75
C LEU A 568 -29.48 33.48 -29.48
N VAL A 569 -28.83 34.32 -28.69
CA VAL A 569 -27.48 34.11 -28.14
C VAL A 569 -27.58 33.85 -26.64
N LYS A 570 -26.71 33.00 -26.09
CA LYS A 570 -26.61 32.75 -24.64
C LYS A 570 -25.18 33.00 -24.18
N ALA A 571 -25.01 33.80 -23.14
CA ALA A 571 -23.71 34.07 -22.53
C ALA A 571 -23.67 33.53 -21.10
N ILE A 572 -22.50 33.07 -20.65
CA ILE A 572 -22.29 32.47 -19.34
C ILE A 572 -21.41 33.40 -18.49
N ILE A 573 -21.93 33.81 -17.32
CA ILE A 573 -21.30 34.82 -16.46
C ILE A 573 -20.83 34.23 -15.12
N LYS A 574 -21.69 33.43 -14.48
CA LYS A 574 -21.45 32.74 -13.19
C LYS A 574 -20.70 33.60 -12.17
N ASN A 575 -21.22 34.79 -11.87
CA ASN A 575 -20.59 35.72 -10.92
C ASN A 575 -21.62 36.54 -10.14
N GLU A 576 -21.14 37.22 -9.11
CA GLU A 576 -21.83 38.39 -8.56
C GLU A 576 -21.68 39.55 -9.55
N VAL A 577 -22.81 40.12 -9.95
CA VAL A 577 -22.92 41.12 -11.01
C VAL A 577 -23.68 42.33 -10.49
N TYR A 578 -23.07 43.51 -10.61
CA TYR A 578 -23.71 44.81 -10.43
C TYR A 578 -24.25 45.37 -11.76
N ALA A 579 -23.55 45.14 -12.87
CA ALA A 579 -24.01 45.55 -14.19
C ALA A 579 -23.53 44.60 -15.29
N ILE A 580 -24.32 44.46 -16.35
CA ILE A 580 -23.99 43.74 -17.60
C ILE A 580 -24.10 44.74 -18.74
N LYS A 581 -23.11 44.77 -19.64
CA LYS A 581 -23.06 45.65 -20.81
C LYS A 581 -22.91 44.81 -22.07
N ILE A 582 -23.74 45.09 -23.07
CA ILE A 582 -23.73 44.49 -24.40
C ILE A 582 -23.22 45.57 -25.37
N SER A 583 -21.98 45.43 -25.83
CA SER A 583 -21.27 46.44 -26.64
C SER A 583 -21.22 46.03 -28.12
N PHE A 584 -21.24 47.00 -29.04
CA PHE A 584 -21.10 46.79 -30.49
C PHE A 584 -19.89 47.55 -31.07
N PRO A 585 -18.65 47.09 -30.82
CA PRO A 585 -17.42 47.79 -31.17
C PRO A 585 -17.26 48.14 -32.65
N LYS A 586 -16.42 49.14 -32.93
CA LYS A 586 -16.19 49.70 -34.27
C LYS A 586 -15.40 48.74 -35.17
N ASP A 587 -14.37 48.08 -34.63
CA ASP A 587 -13.58 47.04 -35.30
C ASP A 587 -14.44 45.84 -35.73
N LYS A 588 -15.48 45.54 -34.95
CA LYS A 588 -16.45 44.46 -35.19
C LYS A 588 -17.61 44.86 -36.11
N ALA A 589 -17.59 46.04 -36.74
CA ALA A 589 -18.76 46.62 -37.42
C ALA A 589 -18.74 46.60 -38.96
N GLU A 590 -17.72 46.04 -39.62
CA GLU A 590 -17.64 46.01 -41.08
C GLU A 590 -18.69 45.07 -41.70
N GLY A 591 -19.37 45.51 -42.78
CA GLY A 591 -20.41 44.76 -43.47
C GLY A 591 -21.76 44.59 -42.72
N LEU A 592 -21.78 44.63 -41.38
CA LEU A 592 -22.96 44.35 -40.56
C LEU A 592 -23.98 45.50 -40.51
N GLN A 593 -25.28 45.17 -40.53
CA GLN A 593 -26.39 46.11 -40.44
C GLN A 593 -27.26 45.92 -39.19
N ASN A 594 -28.08 46.93 -38.87
CA ASN A 594 -29.10 46.93 -37.79
C ASN A 594 -28.57 46.50 -36.42
N ARG A 595 -27.71 47.32 -35.81
CA ARG A 595 -27.35 47.25 -34.38
C ARG A 595 -28.61 47.34 -33.52
N SER A 596 -29.11 46.21 -33.05
CA SER A 596 -30.41 46.12 -32.37
C SER A 596 -30.55 44.84 -31.55
N ILE A 597 -31.20 44.97 -30.40
CA ILE A 597 -31.51 43.90 -29.46
C ILE A 597 -33.02 43.86 -29.29
N TYR A 598 -33.64 42.73 -29.62
CA TYR A 598 -35.07 42.53 -29.45
C TYR A 598 -35.43 42.44 -27.96
N ALA A 599 -34.82 41.49 -27.25
CA ALA A 599 -35.09 41.32 -25.82
C ALA A 599 -33.93 40.63 -25.09
N VAL A 600 -33.85 40.80 -23.76
CA VAL A 600 -32.81 40.18 -22.92
C VAL A 600 -33.40 39.57 -21.64
N MET A 601 -32.85 38.42 -21.23
CA MET A 601 -33.29 37.66 -20.06
C MET A 601 -32.07 37.22 -19.23
N PRO A 602 -31.79 37.87 -18.09
CA PRO A 602 -30.82 37.37 -17.12
C PRO A 602 -31.25 36.02 -16.54
N TYR A 603 -30.30 35.11 -16.34
CA TYR A 603 -30.52 33.84 -15.64
C TYR A 603 -30.02 33.94 -14.20
N ILE A 604 -30.90 33.65 -13.25
CA ILE A 604 -30.60 33.66 -11.81
C ILE A 604 -30.84 32.27 -11.19
N LYS A 605 -30.67 32.15 -9.87
CA LYS A 605 -30.83 30.88 -9.17
C LYS A 605 -32.31 30.64 -8.90
N ALA A 606 -32.84 29.55 -9.45
CA ALA A 606 -34.17 29.06 -9.13
C ALA A 606 -34.08 27.74 -8.36
N GLU A 607 -35.12 27.45 -7.58
CA GLU A 607 -35.39 26.10 -7.08
C GLU A 607 -36.50 25.50 -7.91
N LYS A 608 -36.16 24.49 -8.70
CA LYS A 608 -37.13 23.74 -9.51
C LYS A 608 -38.18 23.10 -8.60
N LYS A 609 -39.43 23.45 -8.85
CA LYS A 609 -40.61 23.02 -8.09
C LYS A 609 -40.99 21.57 -8.38
#